data_AF-A0A433K986-F1
#
_entry.id   AF-A0A433K986-F1
#
_cell.length_a   1.000
_cell.length_b   1.000
_cell.length_c   1.000
_cell.angle_alpha   90.00
_cell.angle_beta   90.00
_cell.angle_gamma   90.00
#
_symmetry.space_group_name_H-M   'P 1'
#
loop_
_entity.id
_entity.type
_entity.pdbx_description
1 polymer ?
#
loop_
_entity_poly.entity_id
_entity_poly.type
_entity_poly.pdbx_seq_one_letter_code
_entity_poly.pdbx_strand_id
1 'polypeptide(L)'
;MLSSSIEYLQALRKGNYLRFLEWPQFIAQHYADSKDAIGADETVNLIVFEWLNHGFCEEDVRHMAILAAVHDLDSRPIRAELSYAFISLSVGLISCMVYQSMNLQNNFIKQEQLSGKQVCQLMKNQSALLDGLRFSEQEQRENARFLHYIETADIKAVNRAFEQISSITQFRYIAEEYITTLENTQIEGDQLQTTRVSMLKNLAQYLNEQMEYTEEVKEELGLYVTRLWEMNPAEFEELYLNNISTYSFVANLWKMAVSYGLRFFSILQPSTSLAITDETSNTPKQS
;
A
#
# COMPACT_ATOMS: atom_id res chain seq x y z
N MET A 1 -0.74 1.07 14.22
CA MET A 1 -0.86 2.54 14.18
C MET A 1 -0.21 3.13 15.42
N LEU A 2 0.45 4.28 15.28
CA LEU A 2 1.06 5.02 16.40
C LEU A 2 -0.01 5.74 17.24
N SER A 3 0.40 6.24 18.41
CA SER A 3 -0.50 6.76 19.45
C SER A 3 -0.66 8.28 19.46
N SER A 4 0.23 9.01 18.77
CA SER A 4 0.18 10.47 18.71
C SER A 4 0.73 11.05 17.41
N SER A 5 0.27 12.25 17.05
CA SER A 5 0.79 13.01 15.91
C SER A 5 2.29 13.29 16.00
N ILE A 6 2.84 13.45 17.21
CA ILE A 6 4.28 13.63 17.42
C ILE A 6 5.07 12.44 16.86
N GLU A 7 4.59 11.22 17.08
CA GLU A 7 5.28 10.02 16.61
C GLU A 7 5.28 9.93 15.08
N TYR A 8 4.19 10.34 14.42
CA TYR A 8 4.12 10.43 12.96
C TYR A 8 5.04 11.51 12.39
N LEU A 9 5.07 12.70 13.00
CA LEU A 9 6.00 13.76 12.60
C LEU A 9 7.46 13.37 12.83
N GLN A 10 7.76 12.62 13.90
CA GLN A 10 9.07 12.02 14.09
C GLN A 10 9.39 10.95 13.04
N ALA A 11 8.40 10.17 12.59
CA ALA A 11 8.57 9.23 11.49
C ALA A 11 8.98 9.96 10.20
N LEU A 12 8.32 11.07 9.87
CA LEU A 12 8.71 11.94 8.75
C LEU A 12 10.17 12.41 8.86
N ARG A 13 10.54 13.00 10.01
CA ARG A 13 11.89 13.54 10.26
C ARG A 13 12.98 12.47 10.29
N LYS A 14 12.61 11.20 10.51
CA LYS A 14 13.52 10.04 10.47
C LYS A 14 13.54 9.37 9.08
N GLY A 15 12.74 9.84 8.13
CA GLY A 15 12.61 9.25 6.80
C GLY A 15 11.77 7.97 6.75
N ASN A 16 11.01 7.64 7.80
CA ASN A 16 10.06 6.52 7.79
C ASN A 16 8.73 6.98 7.17
N TYR A 17 8.74 7.12 5.84
CA TYR A 17 7.65 7.77 5.09
C TYR A 17 6.36 6.95 5.05
N LEU A 18 6.44 5.61 4.93
CA LEU A 18 5.24 4.77 4.93
C LEU A 18 4.49 4.87 6.26
N ARG A 19 5.23 4.88 7.38
CA ARG A 19 4.64 5.12 8.70
C ARG A 19 4.00 6.50 8.77
N PHE A 20 4.67 7.53 8.24
CA PHE A 20 4.10 8.89 8.19
C PHE A 20 2.83 8.98 7.34
N LEU A 21 2.73 8.24 6.23
CA LEU A 21 1.55 8.22 5.36
C LEU A 21 0.30 7.62 6.01
N GLU A 22 0.41 6.89 7.14
CA GLU A 22 -0.74 6.47 7.94
C GLU A 22 -1.35 7.61 8.79
N TRP A 23 -0.65 8.74 8.92
CA TRP A 23 -1.05 9.80 9.84
C TRP A 23 -2.45 10.39 9.58
N PRO A 24 -2.88 10.63 8.32
CA PRO A 24 -4.26 11.07 8.05
C PRO A 24 -5.31 10.08 8.56
N GLN A 25 -5.07 8.78 8.45
CA GLN A 25 -5.98 7.75 8.95
C GLN A 25 -6.03 7.77 10.48
N PHE A 26 -4.87 7.95 11.15
CA PHE A 26 -4.83 8.15 12.59
C PHE A 26 -5.62 9.39 13.02
N ILE A 27 -5.46 10.53 12.33
CA ILE A 27 -6.20 11.76 12.63
C ILE A 27 -7.70 11.54 12.50
N ALA A 28 -8.13 10.92 11.39
CA ALA A 28 -9.53 10.62 11.16
C ALA A 28 -10.11 9.70 12.26
N GLN A 29 -9.34 8.74 12.77
CA GLN A 29 -9.78 7.88 13.87
C GLN A 29 -9.74 8.59 15.24
N HIS A 30 -8.71 9.39 15.49
CA HIS A 30 -8.52 10.10 16.76
C HIS A 30 -9.64 11.10 17.03
N TYR A 31 -10.10 11.78 15.98
CA TYR A 31 -11.12 12.80 16.06
C TYR A 31 -12.53 12.31 15.69
N ALA A 32 -12.67 11.04 15.25
CA ALA A 32 -13.97 10.46 14.95
C ALA A 32 -14.86 10.42 16.20
N ASP A 33 -16.10 10.88 16.05
CA ASP A 33 -17.14 10.65 17.03
C ASP A 33 -18.10 9.58 16.51
N SER A 34 -18.69 8.81 17.42
CA SER A 34 -19.73 7.81 17.18
C SER A 34 -20.90 8.26 16.30
N LYS A 35 -21.09 9.57 16.10
CA LYS A 35 -22.21 10.17 15.38
C LYS A 35 -21.84 10.82 14.06
N ASP A 36 -20.58 11.22 13.87
CA ASP A 36 -20.15 12.00 12.70
C ASP A 36 -18.79 11.49 12.22
N ALA A 37 -18.79 10.90 11.02
CA ALA A 37 -17.56 10.55 10.32
C ALA A 37 -16.89 11.83 9.81
N ILE A 38 -15.56 11.87 9.89
CA ILE A 38 -14.76 13.01 9.44
C ILE A 38 -14.65 13.00 7.93
N GLY A 39 -15.05 14.11 7.30
CA GLY A 39 -14.92 14.32 5.86
C GLY A 39 -13.47 14.58 5.43
N ALA A 40 -13.22 14.56 4.11
CA ALA A 40 -11.90 14.84 3.54
C ALA A 40 -11.40 16.25 3.90
N ASP A 41 -12.23 17.28 3.70
CA ASP A 41 -11.89 18.68 4.03
C ASP A 41 -11.64 18.89 5.52
N GLU A 42 -12.38 18.17 6.37
CA GLU A 42 -12.20 18.20 7.82
C GLU A 42 -10.87 17.55 8.20
N THR A 43 -10.51 16.43 7.56
CA THR A 43 -9.21 15.77 7.76
C THR A 43 -8.03 16.72 7.48
N VAL A 44 -8.10 17.51 6.40
CA VAL A 44 -7.04 18.49 6.09
C VAL A 44 -6.93 19.56 7.17
N ASN A 45 -8.06 20.12 7.63
CA ASN A 45 -8.08 21.10 8.72
C ASN A 45 -7.46 20.54 10.01
N LEU A 46 -7.74 19.27 10.32
CA LEU A 46 -7.18 18.58 11.48
C LEU A 46 -5.67 18.33 11.31
N ILE A 47 -5.21 17.91 10.13
CA ILE A 47 -3.77 17.78 9.80
C ILE A 47 -3.05 19.10 10.07
N VAL A 48 -3.57 20.21 9.54
CA VAL A 48 -2.94 21.52 9.71
C VAL A 48 -2.86 21.91 11.18
N PHE A 49 -3.96 21.77 11.91
CA PHE A 49 -4.01 22.07 13.35
C PHE A 49 -2.99 21.23 14.12
N GLU A 50 -2.99 19.91 13.90
CA GLU A 50 -2.09 18.97 14.56
C GLU A 50 -0.63 19.27 14.24
N TRP A 51 -0.29 19.57 12.98
CA TRP A 51 1.07 19.86 12.56
C TRP A 51 1.61 21.13 13.22
N LEU A 52 0.81 22.20 13.23
CA LEU A 52 1.18 23.47 13.86
C LEU A 52 1.37 23.32 15.38
N ASN A 53 0.47 22.60 16.05
CA ASN A 53 0.54 22.40 17.51
C ASN A 53 1.72 21.51 17.93
N HIS A 54 2.18 20.62 17.06
CA HIS A 54 3.30 19.71 17.31
C HIS A 54 4.64 20.19 16.72
N GLY A 55 4.74 21.50 16.48
CA GLY A 55 6.01 22.15 16.13
C GLY A 55 6.42 21.94 14.69
N PHE A 56 5.51 22.26 13.76
CA PHE A 56 5.81 22.42 12.34
C PHE A 56 7.09 23.24 12.13
N CYS A 57 7.98 22.74 11.28
CA CYS A 57 9.26 23.39 11.01
C CYS A 57 9.77 23.16 9.58
N GLU A 58 10.82 23.88 9.21
CA GLU A 58 11.43 23.81 7.87
C GLU A 58 11.97 22.41 7.53
N GLU A 59 12.38 21.62 8.54
CA GLU A 59 12.83 20.25 8.35
C GLU A 59 11.70 19.35 7.83
N ASP A 60 10.46 19.58 8.27
CA ASP A 60 9.28 18.86 7.81
C ASP A 60 9.04 19.12 6.31
N VAL A 61 9.20 20.39 5.89
CA VAL A 61 9.09 20.80 4.48
C VAL A 61 10.11 20.06 3.61
N ARG A 62 11.36 19.94 4.06
CA ARG A 62 12.41 19.25 3.31
C ARG A 62 12.17 17.75 3.19
N HIS A 63 11.70 17.09 4.25
CA HIS A 63 11.36 15.67 4.20
C HIS A 63 10.13 15.42 3.33
N MET A 64 9.13 16.29 3.37
CA MET A 64 7.99 16.24 2.45
C MET A 64 8.41 16.44 0.99
N ALA A 65 9.42 17.29 0.72
CA ALA A 65 9.94 17.46 -0.63
C ALA A 65 10.63 16.20 -1.15
N ILE A 66 11.37 15.47 -0.31
CA ILE A 66 11.92 14.15 -0.65
C ILE A 66 10.78 13.18 -0.98
N LEU A 67 9.75 13.13 -0.13
CA LEU A 67 8.60 12.25 -0.35
C LEU A 67 7.85 12.58 -1.64
N ALA A 68 7.68 13.88 -1.96
CA ALA A 68 7.07 14.35 -3.20
C ALA A 68 7.91 13.97 -4.43
N ALA A 69 9.24 14.12 -4.36
CA ALA A 69 10.13 13.66 -5.42
C ALA A 69 9.99 12.15 -5.68
N VAL A 70 9.81 11.34 -4.63
CA VAL A 70 9.55 9.89 -4.76
C VAL A 70 8.17 9.60 -5.35
N HIS A 71 7.14 10.35 -4.94
CA HIS A 71 5.78 10.21 -5.48
C HIS A 71 5.73 10.45 -6.99
N ASP A 72 6.49 11.42 -7.48
CA ASP A 72 6.47 11.86 -8.89
C ASP A 72 7.35 11.00 -9.82
N LEU A 73 8.03 9.97 -9.29
CA LEU A 73 8.80 9.03 -10.11
C LEU A 73 7.90 8.19 -11.02
N ASP A 74 8.38 7.88 -12.23
CA ASP A 74 7.66 7.06 -13.21
C ASP A 74 7.34 5.64 -12.71
N SER A 75 8.15 5.11 -11.80
CA SER A 75 7.91 3.82 -11.14
C SER A 75 6.66 3.85 -10.24
N ARG A 76 6.19 5.04 -9.85
CA ARG A 76 5.01 5.30 -9.01
C ARG A 76 5.00 4.40 -7.77
N PRO A 77 5.97 4.52 -6.85
CA PRO A 77 6.04 3.69 -5.64
C PRO A 77 4.93 4.00 -4.62
N ILE A 78 4.23 5.12 -4.79
CA ILE A 78 3.13 5.61 -3.95
C ILE A 78 1.88 5.72 -4.84
N ARG A 79 0.91 4.82 -4.66
CA ARG A 79 -0.34 4.75 -5.44
C ARG A 79 -1.55 4.60 -4.52
N ALA A 80 -2.74 4.73 -5.10
CA ALA A 80 -4.03 4.48 -4.44
C ALA A 80 -4.14 5.23 -3.10
N GLU A 81 -4.44 4.53 -2.00
CA GLU A 81 -4.64 5.11 -0.67
C GLU A 81 -3.42 5.90 -0.16
N LEU A 82 -2.21 5.42 -0.45
CA LEU A 82 -0.97 6.13 -0.08
C LEU A 82 -0.82 7.45 -0.83
N SER A 83 -1.23 7.49 -2.11
CA SER A 83 -1.22 8.72 -2.90
C SER A 83 -2.27 9.71 -2.39
N TYR A 84 -3.46 9.23 -2.02
CA TYR A 84 -4.49 10.06 -1.40
C TYR A 84 -4.03 10.67 -0.06
N ALA A 85 -3.37 9.87 0.78
CA ALA A 85 -2.78 10.34 2.03
C ALA A 85 -1.68 11.40 1.77
N PHE A 86 -0.79 11.13 0.81
CA PHE A 86 0.26 12.08 0.41
C PHE A 86 -0.30 13.42 -0.08
N ILE A 87 -1.34 13.40 -0.93
CA ILE A 87 -1.99 14.61 -1.44
C ILE A 87 -2.59 15.42 -0.29
N SER A 88 -3.33 14.76 0.62
CA SER A 88 -3.94 15.40 1.78
C SER A 88 -2.90 16.07 2.69
N LEU A 89 -1.78 15.38 2.93
CA LEU A 89 -0.65 15.92 3.70
C LEU A 89 0.04 17.08 2.99
N SER A 90 0.15 17.04 1.67
CA SER A 90 0.74 18.12 0.88
C SER A 90 -0.11 19.39 0.93
N VAL A 91 -1.44 19.27 0.82
CA VAL A 91 -2.36 20.41 1.01
C VAL A 91 -2.23 21.00 2.43
N GLY A 92 -2.17 20.13 3.44
CA GLY A 92 -1.94 20.54 4.82
C GLY A 92 -0.59 21.25 5.01
N LEU A 93 0.48 20.72 4.42
CA LEU A 93 1.83 21.29 4.48
C LEU A 93 1.86 22.72 3.95
N ILE A 94 1.31 22.95 2.75
CA ILE A 94 1.30 24.28 2.14
C ILE A 94 0.52 25.27 3.01
N SER A 95 -0.62 24.84 3.58
CA SER A 95 -1.38 25.66 4.53
C SER A 95 -0.54 26.03 5.76
N CYS A 96 0.20 25.07 6.34
CA CYS A 96 1.13 25.32 7.45
C CYS A 96 2.23 26.33 7.06
N MET A 97 2.83 26.19 5.87
CA MET A 97 3.84 27.12 5.35
C MET A 97 3.28 28.53 5.22
N VAL A 98 2.07 28.69 4.68
CA VAL A 98 1.39 29.98 4.57
C VAL A 98 1.16 30.59 5.96
N TYR A 99 0.59 29.83 6.89
CA TYR A 99 0.35 30.34 8.25
C TYR A 99 1.63 30.74 8.97
N GLN A 100 2.72 29.98 8.82
CA GLN A 100 4.01 30.33 9.39
C GLN A 100 4.60 31.59 8.74
N SER A 101 4.58 31.70 7.41
CA SER A 101 5.13 32.85 6.67
C SER A 101 4.41 34.16 7.00
N MET A 102 3.11 34.09 7.28
CA MET A 102 2.28 35.23 7.67
C MET A 102 2.32 35.52 9.18
N ASN A 103 3.06 34.74 9.97
CA ASN A 103 3.11 34.81 11.44
C ASN A 103 1.73 34.58 12.12
N LEU A 104 0.91 33.70 11.54
CA LEU A 104 -0.44 33.38 12.01
C LEU A 104 -0.52 32.09 12.83
N GLN A 105 0.56 31.29 12.89
CA GLN A 105 0.59 30.00 13.58
C GLN A 105 0.12 30.09 15.04
N ASN A 106 0.45 31.18 15.74
CA ASN A 106 0.07 31.39 17.14
C ASN A 106 -1.45 31.45 17.36
N ASN A 107 -2.24 31.75 16.33
CA ASN A 107 -3.70 31.76 16.42
C ASN A 107 -4.28 30.35 16.55
N PHE A 108 -3.55 29.35 16.04
CA PHE A 108 -3.94 27.94 16.00
C PHE A 108 -3.35 27.11 17.14
N ILE A 109 -2.30 27.60 17.79
CA ILE A 109 -1.67 26.90 18.93
C ILE A 109 -2.61 26.93 20.14
N LYS A 110 -2.97 25.75 20.64
CA LYS A 110 -3.83 25.53 21.81
C LYS A 110 -3.18 24.51 22.73
N GLN A 111 -3.22 24.78 24.03
CA GLN A 111 -2.73 23.83 25.05
C GLN A 111 -3.80 22.81 25.47
N GLU A 112 -5.07 23.14 25.21
CA GLU A 112 -6.21 22.27 25.49
C GLU A 112 -6.44 21.29 24.35
N GLN A 113 -6.88 20.08 24.69
CA GLN A 113 -7.37 19.12 23.69
C GLN A 113 -8.73 19.57 23.18
N LEU A 114 -8.82 19.83 21.88
CA LEU A 114 -10.06 20.17 21.21
C LEU A 114 -10.68 18.93 20.57
N SER A 115 -12.00 18.88 20.47
CA SER A 115 -12.70 17.92 19.60
C SER A 115 -12.54 18.30 18.13
N GLY A 116 -12.78 17.35 17.21
CA GLY A 116 -12.62 17.58 15.78
C GLY A 116 -13.49 18.73 15.25
N LYS A 117 -14.71 18.83 15.78
CA LYS A 117 -15.64 19.95 15.49
C LYS A 117 -15.11 21.29 15.96
N GLN A 118 -14.53 21.34 17.17
CA GLN A 118 -13.95 22.58 17.71
C GLN A 118 -12.73 23.01 16.89
N VAL A 119 -11.91 22.06 16.45
CA VAL A 119 -10.78 22.36 15.54
C VAL A 119 -11.29 22.89 14.20
N CYS A 120 -12.25 22.21 13.56
CA CYS A 120 -12.80 22.68 12.29
C CYS A 120 -13.45 24.07 12.40
N GLN A 121 -14.15 24.35 13.50
CA GLN A 121 -14.70 25.66 13.78
C GLN A 121 -13.62 26.72 14.00
N LEU A 122 -12.54 26.38 14.72
CA LEU A 122 -11.38 27.25 14.89
C LEU A 122 -10.76 27.59 13.53
N MET A 123 -10.49 26.58 12.71
CA MET A 123 -9.91 26.75 11.36
C MET A 123 -10.78 27.66 10.50
N LYS A 124 -12.11 27.42 10.48
CA LYS A 124 -13.05 28.25 9.73
C LYS A 124 -13.08 29.70 10.21
N ASN A 125 -13.10 29.91 11.54
CA ASN A 125 -13.13 31.25 12.11
C ASN A 125 -11.85 32.03 11.81
N GLN A 126 -10.68 31.38 11.91
CA GLN A 126 -9.41 32.02 11.59
C GLN A 126 -9.31 32.34 10.10
N SER A 127 -9.69 31.40 9.22
CA SER A 127 -9.69 31.64 7.78
C SER A 127 -10.64 32.76 7.35
N ALA A 128 -11.76 32.95 8.04
CA ALA A 128 -12.69 34.06 7.78
C ALA A 128 -12.11 35.45 8.11
N LEU A 129 -11.06 35.52 8.94
CA LEU A 129 -10.36 36.78 9.26
C LEU A 129 -9.27 37.13 8.25
N LEU A 130 -8.96 36.23 7.32
CA LEU A 130 -7.91 36.42 6.33
C LEU A 130 -8.48 37.02 5.05
N ASP A 131 -7.72 37.96 4.49
CA ASP A 131 -7.96 38.42 3.13
C ASP A 131 -7.66 37.27 2.16
N GLY A 132 -8.69 36.76 1.48
CA GLY A 132 -8.59 35.62 0.58
C GLY A 132 -7.63 35.86 -0.60
N LEU A 133 -7.54 37.10 -1.11
CA LEU A 133 -6.59 37.42 -2.18
C LEU A 133 -5.15 37.31 -1.66
N ARG A 134 -4.89 37.93 -0.50
CA ARG A 134 -3.57 37.88 0.13
C ARG A 134 -3.16 36.45 0.52
N PHE A 135 -4.11 35.64 0.99
CA PHE A 135 -3.85 34.23 1.29
C PHE A 135 -3.45 33.46 0.04
N SER A 136 -4.21 33.60 -1.05
CA SER A 136 -3.91 32.92 -2.31
C SER A 136 -2.56 33.34 -2.92
N GLU A 137 -2.21 34.63 -2.84
CA GLU A 137 -0.89 35.10 -3.27
C GLU A 137 0.24 34.48 -2.45
N GLN A 138 0.07 34.33 -1.13
CA GLN A 138 1.07 33.72 -0.28
C GLN A 138 1.15 32.20 -0.51
N GLU A 139 0.01 31.54 -0.73
CA GLU A 139 -0.06 30.13 -1.10
C GLU A 139 0.72 29.84 -2.39
N GLN A 140 0.58 30.68 -3.41
CA GLN A 140 1.37 30.54 -4.65
C GLN A 140 2.88 30.66 -4.39
N ARG A 141 3.31 31.57 -3.50
CA ARG A 141 4.73 31.74 -3.15
C ARG A 141 5.27 30.54 -2.39
N GLU A 142 4.54 30.04 -1.40
CA GLU A 142 4.96 28.87 -0.64
C GLU A 142 4.93 27.59 -1.49
N ASN A 143 3.98 27.45 -2.43
CA ASN A 143 4.00 26.39 -3.43
C ASN A 143 5.25 26.46 -4.32
N ALA A 144 5.60 27.63 -4.86
CA ALA A 144 6.80 27.79 -5.67
C ALA A 144 8.07 27.44 -4.87
N ARG A 145 8.12 27.82 -3.58
CA ARG A 145 9.21 27.47 -2.68
C ARG A 145 9.28 25.97 -2.40
N PHE A 146 8.14 25.30 -2.24
CA PHE A 146 8.10 23.85 -2.05
C PHE A 146 8.55 23.10 -3.31
N LEU A 147 8.13 23.53 -4.49
CA LEU A 147 8.61 23.00 -5.77
C LEU A 147 10.13 23.14 -5.91
N HIS A 148 10.69 24.28 -5.51
CA HIS A 148 12.15 24.46 -5.49
C HIS A 148 12.84 23.45 -4.55
N TYR A 149 12.24 23.15 -3.39
CA TYR A 149 12.76 22.11 -2.50
C TYR A 149 12.71 20.71 -3.10
N ILE A 150 11.70 20.41 -3.91
CA ILE A 150 11.61 19.13 -4.64
C ILE A 150 12.72 19.05 -5.69
N GLU A 151 12.88 20.09 -6.51
CA GLU A 151 13.90 20.15 -7.57
C GLU A 151 15.34 20.07 -7.04
N THR A 152 15.57 20.59 -5.83
CA THR A 152 16.89 20.65 -5.19
C THR A 152 17.11 19.57 -4.13
N ALA A 153 16.17 18.64 -3.98
CA ALA A 153 16.27 17.55 -3.03
C ALA A 153 17.53 16.70 -3.29
N ASP A 154 18.18 16.23 -2.21
CA ASP A 154 19.35 15.35 -2.34
C ASP A 154 18.93 14.03 -3.00
N ILE A 155 19.43 13.80 -4.21
CA ILE A 155 19.17 12.60 -5.01
C ILE A 155 19.49 11.32 -4.21
N LYS A 156 20.52 11.33 -3.36
CA LYS A 156 20.84 10.16 -2.51
C LYS A 156 19.78 9.93 -1.44
N ALA A 157 19.19 10.99 -0.89
CA ALA A 157 18.09 10.87 0.05
C ALA A 157 16.80 10.39 -0.66
N VAL A 158 16.51 10.92 -1.85
CA VAL A 158 15.39 10.47 -2.69
C VAL A 158 15.51 8.99 -3.05
N ASN A 159 16.68 8.54 -3.51
CA ASN A 159 16.89 7.14 -3.86
C ASN A 159 16.73 6.20 -2.65
N ARG A 160 17.26 6.59 -1.47
CA ARG A 160 17.07 5.80 -0.25
C ARG A 160 15.59 5.72 0.16
N ALA A 161 14.88 6.83 0.08
CA ALA A 161 13.45 6.88 0.35
C ALA A 161 12.65 6.00 -0.63
N PHE A 162 12.99 6.08 -1.93
CA PHE A 162 12.42 5.22 -2.96
C PHE A 162 12.65 3.74 -2.67
N GLU A 163 13.89 3.32 -2.39
CA GLU A 163 14.21 1.93 -2.07
C GLU A 163 13.43 1.43 -0.85
N GLN A 164 13.35 2.24 0.22
CA GLN A 164 12.61 1.90 1.42
C GLN A 164 11.10 1.74 1.15
N ILE A 165 10.48 2.70 0.47
CA ILE A 165 9.05 2.65 0.15
C ILE A 165 8.75 1.47 -0.80
N SER A 166 9.51 1.39 -1.90
CA SER A 166 9.31 0.39 -2.95
C SER A 166 9.56 -1.03 -2.46
N SER A 167 10.42 -1.22 -1.45
CA SER A 167 10.73 -2.55 -0.90
C SER A 167 9.49 -3.32 -0.44
N ILE A 168 8.43 -2.62 -0.02
CA ILE A 168 7.17 -3.24 0.39
C ILE A 168 6.03 -2.92 -0.58
N THR A 169 5.94 -1.70 -1.12
CA THR A 169 4.79 -1.31 -1.95
C THR A 169 4.75 -2.07 -3.27
N GLN A 170 5.91 -2.49 -3.81
CA GLN A 170 5.95 -3.34 -5.00
C GLN A 170 5.16 -4.64 -4.79
N PHE A 171 5.29 -5.28 -3.63
CA PHE A 171 4.60 -6.53 -3.33
C PHE A 171 3.10 -6.32 -3.13
N ARG A 172 2.71 -5.19 -2.52
CA ARG A 172 1.29 -4.81 -2.38
C ARG A 172 0.62 -4.71 -3.76
N TYR A 173 1.25 -3.97 -4.68
CA TYR A 173 0.69 -3.75 -6.01
C TYR A 173 0.68 -5.01 -6.86
N ILE A 174 1.74 -5.83 -6.81
CA ILE A 174 1.76 -7.12 -7.53
C ILE A 174 0.66 -8.05 -6.98
N ALA A 175 0.43 -8.08 -5.67
CA ALA A 175 -0.64 -8.89 -5.07
C ALA A 175 -2.04 -8.40 -5.51
N GLU A 176 -2.30 -7.09 -5.52
CA GLU A 176 -3.57 -6.52 -5.98
C GLU A 176 -3.84 -6.78 -7.46
N GLU A 177 -2.82 -6.62 -8.31
CA GLU A 177 -2.90 -6.94 -9.74
C GLU A 177 -3.14 -8.43 -9.97
N TYR A 178 -2.48 -9.29 -9.18
CA TYR A 178 -2.69 -10.74 -9.23
C TYR A 178 -4.11 -11.12 -8.81
N ILE A 179 -4.62 -10.60 -7.69
CA ILE A 179 -6.01 -10.82 -7.25
C ILE A 179 -6.99 -10.45 -8.37
N THR A 180 -6.85 -9.24 -8.91
CA THR A 180 -7.74 -8.74 -9.96
C THR A 180 -7.68 -9.62 -11.21
N THR A 181 -6.48 -10.05 -11.62
CA THR A 181 -6.32 -10.90 -12.80
C THR A 181 -6.89 -12.30 -12.57
N LEU A 182 -6.64 -12.89 -11.40
CA LEU A 182 -7.14 -14.22 -11.05
C LEU A 182 -8.66 -14.25 -10.92
N GLU A 183 -9.29 -13.21 -10.35
CA GLU A 183 -10.75 -13.11 -10.25
C GLU A 183 -11.44 -12.98 -11.61
N ASN A 184 -10.79 -12.30 -12.57
CA ASN A 184 -11.36 -12.03 -13.89
C ASN A 184 -11.00 -13.08 -14.95
N THR A 185 -10.13 -14.04 -14.62
CA THR A 185 -9.72 -15.10 -15.55
C THR A 185 -10.55 -16.36 -15.32
N GLN A 186 -11.18 -16.87 -16.38
CA GLN A 186 -11.88 -18.14 -16.31
C GLN A 186 -10.89 -19.30 -16.53
N ILE A 187 -10.73 -20.15 -15.52
CA ILE A 187 -9.83 -21.32 -15.58
C ILE A 187 -10.71 -22.58 -15.52
N GLU A 188 -10.89 -23.24 -16.66
CA GLU A 188 -11.75 -24.43 -16.75
C GLU A 188 -11.23 -25.56 -15.84
N GLY A 189 -12.12 -26.11 -15.01
CA GLY A 189 -11.80 -27.24 -14.14
C GLY A 189 -11.01 -26.88 -12.87
N ASP A 190 -10.70 -25.61 -12.63
CA ASP A 190 -9.96 -25.19 -11.45
C ASP A 190 -10.86 -25.04 -10.22
N GLN A 191 -10.79 -26.02 -9.32
CA GLN A 191 -11.55 -26.03 -8.06
C GLN A 191 -10.87 -25.21 -6.94
N LEU A 192 -9.61 -24.82 -7.12
CA LEU A 192 -8.80 -24.14 -6.09
C LEU A 192 -8.63 -22.65 -6.36
N GLN A 193 -9.07 -22.14 -7.52
CA GLN A 193 -9.03 -20.72 -7.88
C GLN A 193 -9.58 -19.82 -6.76
N THR A 194 -10.77 -20.12 -6.22
CA THR A 194 -11.40 -19.33 -5.15
C THR A 194 -10.58 -19.34 -3.86
N THR A 195 -9.96 -20.49 -3.53
CA THR A 195 -9.05 -20.63 -2.39
C THR A 195 -7.79 -19.80 -2.60
N ARG A 196 -7.19 -19.81 -3.80
CA ARG A 196 -6.03 -18.98 -4.14
C ARG A 196 -6.35 -17.49 -4.05
N VAL A 197 -7.51 -17.05 -4.55
CA VAL A 197 -7.99 -15.66 -4.40
C VAL A 197 -8.10 -15.28 -2.92
N SER A 198 -8.73 -16.12 -2.09
CA SER A 198 -8.86 -15.85 -0.66
C SER A 198 -7.49 -15.75 0.01
N MET A 199 -6.55 -16.60 -0.38
CA MET A 199 -5.20 -16.60 0.16
C MET A 199 -4.42 -15.34 -0.24
N LEU A 200 -4.56 -14.89 -1.48
CA LEU A 200 -3.96 -13.64 -1.95
C LEU A 200 -4.54 -12.42 -1.25
N LYS A 201 -5.86 -12.39 -0.98
CA LYS A 201 -6.48 -11.30 -0.21
C LYS A 201 -5.91 -11.21 1.21
N ASN A 202 -5.68 -12.36 1.86
CA ASN A 202 -5.03 -12.40 3.16
C ASN A 202 -3.57 -11.91 3.09
N LEU A 203 -2.82 -12.28 2.05
CA LEU A 203 -1.47 -11.76 1.81
C LEU A 203 -1.49 -10.24 1.60
N ALA A 204 -2.41 -9.73 0.77
CA ALA A 204 -2.53 -8.29 0.51
C ALA A 204 -2.88 -7.52 1.78
N GLN A 205 -3.79 -8.05 2.61
CA GLN A 205 -4.09 -7.47 3.93
C GLN A 205 -2.84 -7.43 4.81
N TYR A 206 -2.13 -8.55 4.94
CA TYR A 206 -0.89 -8.61 5.71
C TYR A 206 0.14 -7.58 5.24
N LEU A 207 0.38 -7.48 3.93
CA LEU A 207 1.34 -6.53 3.35
C LEU A 207 0.93 -5.07 3.55
N ASN A 208 -0.36 -4.77 3.55
CA ASN A 208 -0.88 -3.42 3.80
C ASN A 208 -0.60 -2.95 5.25
N GLU A 209 -0.51 -3.88 6.19
CA GLU A 209 -0.17 -3.59 7.59
C GLU A 209 1.34 -3.36 7.81
N GLN A 210 2.21 -3.80 6.89
CA GLN A 210 3.67 -3.71 7.04
C GLN A 210 4.23 -2.38 6.53
N MET A 211 4.98 -1.65 7.36
CA MET A 211 5.61 -0.37 6.96
C MET A 211 7.07 -0.48 6.55
N GLU A 212 7.70 -1.62 6.84
CA GLU A 212 9.10 -1.89 6.54
C GLU A 212 9.24 -3.33 6.06
N TYR A 213 10.19 -3.57 5.18
CA TYR A 213 10.49 -4.91 4.67
C TYR A 213 11.53 -5.59 5.55
N THR A 214 11.07 -6.27 6.61
CA THR A 214 11.93 -6.99 7.56
C THR A 214 12.12 -8.46 7.19
N GLU A 215 12.99 -9.18 7.89
CA GLU A 215 13.15 -10.62 7.67
C GLU A 215 11.88 -11.40 8.06
N GLU A 216 11.13 -10.97 9.08
CA GLU A 216 9.84 -11.57 9.42
C GLU A 216 8.82 -11.41 8.27
N VAL A 217 8.77 -10.22 7.64
CA VAL A 217 7.91 -9.97 6.48
C VAL A 217 8.29 -10.87 5.32
N LYS A 218 9.59 -11.04 5.09
CA LYS A 218 10.13 -11.92 4.05
C LYS A 218 9.82 -13.39 4.29
N GLU A 219 9.89 -13.86 5.54
CA GLU A 219 9.52 -15.22 5.91
C GLU A 219 8.01 -15.48 5.70
N GLU A 220 7.15 -14.61 6.22
CA GLU A 220 5.70 -14.71 6.04
C GLU A 220 5.29 -14.69 4.56
N LEU A 221 5.86 -13.76 3.78
CA LEU A 221 5.66 -13.70 2.33
C LEU A 221 6.06 -15.02 1.65
N GLY A 222 7.18 -15.63 2.07
CA GLY A 222 7.62 -16.94 1.59
C GLY A 222 6.62 -18.07 1.90
N LEU A 223 5.99 -18.04 3.08
CA LEU A 223 4.95 -19.01 3.46
C LEU A 223 3.70 -18.87 2.59
N TYR A 224 3.26 -17.64 2.32
CA TYR A 224 2.13 -17.38 1.43
C TYR A 224 2.41 -17.88 0.01
N VAL A 225 3.56 -17.53 -0.56
CA VAL A 225 3.96 -17.94 -1.92
C VAL A 225 4.06 -19.46 -2.01
N THR A 226 4.64 -20.13 -1.01
CA THR A 226 4.76 -21.60 -0.98
C THR A 226 3.40 -22.28 -1.04
N ARG A 227 2.45 -21.83 -0.21
CA ARG A 227 1.09 -22.37 -0.19
C ARG A 227 0.31 -22.08 -1.47
N LEU A 228 0.55 -20.93 -2.12
CA LEU A 228 -0.05 -20.64 -3.43
C LEU A 228 0.46 -21.59 -4.51
N TRP A 229 1.75 -21.93 -4.49
CA TRP A 229 2.32 -22.97 -5.37
C TRP A 229 1.73 -24.37 -5.10
N GLU A 230 1.47 -24.72 -3.84
CA GLU A 230 0.81 -25.98 -3.46
C GLU A 230 -0.62 -26.11 -4.02
N MET A 231 -1.27 -24.99 -4.32
CA MET A 231 -2.63 -24.95 -4.88
C MET A 231 -2.66 -25.07 -6.41
N ASN A 232 -1.57 -25.56 -7.03
CA ASN A 232 -1.43 -25.81 -8.46
C ASN A 232 -1.89 -24.62 -9.33
N PRO A 233 -1.17 -23.49 -9.26
CA PRO A 233 -1.52 -22.28 -9.98
C PRO A 233 -1.42 -22.47 -11.51
N ALA A 234 -2.20 -21.70 -12.27
CA ALA A 234 -2.13 -21.69 -13.73
C ALA A 234 -0.85 -21.00 -14.25
N GLU A 235 -0.48 -21.25 -15.52
CA GLU A 235 0.78 -20.76 -16.09
C GLU A 235 0.96 -19.22 -15.99
N PHE A 236 -0.12 -18.45 -16.15
CA PHE A 236 -0.04 -16.99 -16.05
C PHE A 236 0.25 -16.51 -14.62
N GLU A 237 -0.14 -17.29 -13.62
CA GLU A 237 0.05 -16.98 -12.20
C GLU A 237 1.53 -17.11 -11.79
N GLU A 238 2.31 -17.95 -12.50
CA GLU A 238 3.73 -18.17 -12.21
C GLU A 238 4.53 -16.85 -12.24
N LEU A 239 4.22 -15.94 -13.16
CA LEU A 239 4.91 -14.64 -13.26
C LEU A 239 4.72 -13.82 -11.98
N TYR A 240 3.49 -13.76 -11.46
CA TYR A 240 3.18 -13.05 -10.23
C TYR A 240 3.88 -13.71 -9.03
N LEU A 241 3.80 -15.03 -8.91
CA LEU A 241 4.43 -15.77 -7.83
C LEU A 241 5.95 -15.64 -7.84
N ASN A 242 6.57 -15.58 -9.01
CA ASN A 242 8.01 -15.34 -9.14
C ASN A 242 8.41 -13.92 -8.75
N ASN A 243 7.58 -12.92 -9.07
CA ASN A 243 7.85 -11.52 -8.73
C ASN A 243 7.58 -11.21 -7.26
N ILE A 244 6.63 -11.92 -6.63
CA ILE A 244 6.41 -11.86 -5.17
C ILE A 244 7.51 -12.64 -4.44
N SER A 245 7.96 -13.77 -4.99
CA SER A 245 9.00 -14.58 -4.37
C SER A 245 10.31 -13.82 -4.18
N THR A 246 10.82 -13.81 -2.94
CA THR A 246 12.20 -13.38 -2.65
C THR A 246 13.26 -14.43 -2.94
N TYR A 247 12.85 -15.68 -3.17
CA TYR A 247 13.76 -16.79 -3.38
C TYR A 247 13.42 -17.49 -4.69
N SER A 248 14.28 -17.34 -5.69
CA SER A 248 14.21 -18.14 -6.93
C SER A 248 14.14 -19.65 -6.65
N PHE A 249 14.65 -20.09 -5.50
CA PHE A 249 14.66 -21.48 -5.06
C PHE A 249 13.28 -22.08 -4.79
N VAL A 250 12.31 -21.35 -4.22
CA VAL A 250 10.95 -21.89 -3.96
C VAL A 250 10.22 -22.14 -5.26
N ALA A 251 10.28 -21.19 -6.19
CA ALA A 251 9.78 -21.35 -7.55
C ALA A 251 10.46 -22.53 -8.27
N ASN A 252 11.78 -22.66 -8.14
CA ASN A 252 12.53 -23.76 -8.76
C ASN A 252 12.21 -25.13 -8.13
N LEU A 253 12.04 -25.22 -6.80
CA LEU A 253 11.68 -26.46 -6.12
C LEU A 253 10.28 -26.94 -6.51
N TRP A 254 9.30 -26.05 -6.58
CA TRP A 254 7.94 -26.42 -6.98
C TRP A 254 7.87 -26.78 -8.46
N LYS A 255 8.55 -26.02 -9.33
CA LYS A 255 8.69 -26.37 -10.74
C LYS A 255 9.33 -27.75 -10.92
N MET A 256 10.33 -28.09 -10.10
CA MET A 256 10.92 -29.43 -10.06
C MET A 256 9.92 -30.46 -9.52
N ALA A 257 9.23 -30.21 -8.41
CA ALA A 257 8.28 -31.14 -7.80
C ALA A 257 7.09 -31.46 -8.73
N VAL A 258 6.52 -30.46 -9.39
CA VAL A 258 5.43 -30.62 -10.36
C VAL A 258 5.92 -31.35 -11.61
N SER A 259 7.07 -30.94 -12.17
CA SER A 259 7.60 -31.56 -13.40
C SER A 259 8.05 -33.01 -13.18
N TYR A 260 8.67 -33.34 -12.04
CA TYR A 260 9.05 -34.71 -11.71
C TYR A 260 7.86 -35.55 -11.23
N GLY A 261 6.93 -34.97 -10.46
CA GLY A 261 5.73 -35.65 -10.01
C GLY A 261 4.82 -36.06 -11.17
N LEU A 262 4.52 -35.14 -12.09
CA LEU A 262 3.71 -35.42 -13.27
C LEU A 262 4.38 -36.45 -14.19
N ARG A 263 5.71 -36.39 -14.37
CA ARG A 263 6.45 -37.40 -15.13
C ARG A 263 6.37 -38.78 -14.47
N PHE A 264 6.49 -38.84 -13.14
CA PHE A 264 6.40 -40.10 -12.40
C PHE A 264 5.02 -40.77 -12.57
N PHE A 265 3.93 -39.98 -12.50
CA PHE A 265 2.58 -40.51 -12.74
C PHE A 265 2.31 -40.87 -14.21
N SER A 266 2.89 -40.14 -15.17
CA SER A 266 2.77 -40.49 -16.59
C SER A 266 3.48 -41.80 -16.97
N ILE A 267 4.51 -42.19 -16.21
CA ILE A 267 5.21 -43.47 -16.36
C ILE A 267 4.42 -44.62 -15.68
N LEU A 268 3.62 -44.30 -14.66
CA LEU A 268 2.82 -45.27 -13.92
C LEU A 268 1.41 -45.48 -14.46
N GLN A 269 0.92 -44.65 -15.37
CA GLN A 269 -0.30 -44.92 -16.12
C GLN A 269 0.03 -45.93 -17.24
N PRO A 270 -0.39 -47.21 -17.13
CA PRO A 270 -0.29 -48.12 -18.26
C PRO A 270 -1.24 -47.61 -19.33
N SER A 271 -0.79 -47.59 -20.58
CA SER A 271 -1.68 -47.40 -21.74
C SER A 271 -2.78 -48.46 -21.70
N THR A 272 -3.96 -48.10 -21.22
CA THR A 272 -5.16 -48.95 -21.27
C THR A 272 -5.67 -48.99 -22.71
N SER A 273 -5.02 -49.81 -23.53
CA SER A 273 -5.68 -50.48 -24.64
C SER A 273 -6.12 -51.87 -24.16
N LEU A 274 -7.22 -51.92 -23.40
CA LEU A 274 -7.95 -53.17 -23.20
C LEU A 274 -8.66 -53.50 -24.50
N ALA A 275 -7.96 -54.22 -25.39
CA ALA A 275 -8.60 -54.98 -26.45
C ALA A 275 -9.29 -56.18 -25.79
N ILE A 276 -10.58 -56.05 -25.48
CA ILE A 276 -11.43 -57.19 -25.16
C ILE A 276 -11.77 -57.86 -26.50
N THR A 277 -10.99 -58.86 -26.89
CA THR A 277 -11.45 -59.86 -27.86
C THR A 277 -12.24 -60.91 -27.10
N ASP A 278 -13.57 -60.77 -27.16
CA ASP A 278 -14.51 -61.82 -26.78
C ASP A 278 -14.38 -62.96 -27.79
N GLU A 279 -13.64 -64.01 -27.44
CA GLU A 279 -13.72 -65.30 -28.10
C GLU A 279 -14.35 -66.33 -27.15
N THR A 280 -15.50 -66.83 -27.61
CA THR A 280 -16.10 -68.16 -27.38
C THR A 280 -17.00 -68.37 -26.16
N SER A 281 -18.31 -68.51 -26.41
CA SER A 281 -18.91 -69.85 -26.55
C SER A 281 -20.38 -69.78 -26.97
N ASN A 282 -20.68 -70.26 -28.19
CA ASN A 282 -22.04 -70.62 -28.58
C ASN A 282 -22.45 -71.92 -27.88
N THR A 283 -23.68 -71.91 -27.37
CA THR A 283 -24.35 -72.97 -26.61
C THR A 283 -24.77 -74.15 -27.49
N PRO A 284 -24.86 -75.38 -26.95
CA PRO A 284 -25.43 -76.53 -27.65
C PRO A 284 -26.94 -76.65 -27.41
N LYS A 285 -27.69 -77.15 -28.40
CA LYS A 285 -28.97 -77.85 -28.18
C LYS A 285 -29.12 -79.03 -29.13
N GLN A 286 -29.49 -80.17 -28.53
CA GLN A 286 -29.95 -81.39 -29.18
C GLN A 286 -31.43 -81.26 -29.57
N SER A 287 -31.77 -81.73 -30.78
CA SER A 287 -32.86 -82.67 -31.10
C SER A 287 -32.87 -82.90 -32.61
#